data_AF-A0A956DDN6-F1
#
_entry.id   AF-A0A956DDN6-F1
#
_cell.length_a   1.000
_cell.length_b   1.000
_cell.length_c   1.000
_cell.angle_alpha   90.00
_cell.angle_beta   90.00
_cell.angle_gamma   90.00
#
_symmetry.space_group_name_H-M   'P 1'
#
loop_
_entity.id
_entity.type
_entity.pdbx_description
1 polymer ?
#
loop_
_entity_poly.entity_id
_entity_poly.type
_entity_poly.pdbx_seq_one_letter_code
_entity_poly.pdbx_strand_id
1 'polypeptide(L)'
;LDLEPLRTFTGFVAYRDNDRARRDLRQFLALERQVARWVERQGVASHAELDTTGFEARDEAKLREYRDHAAEVAAVRAAQARLDCEGYFEGKGRYERGALDWATHEALAEFERRHRVYGWGFLGNDTLERLRESPMEVEREAVLRILTERAVHAAKVIEDGSIVGNEGAPRTFVGSDGQRHPIPNLEAQIREALIAAFGLTTPEATLAWLDGLGELEPGRSVEVAFRGPALPEYYGAEMALSVETDRGDVWYEFPYDEEGRERAQPVQRRPRVTIFTTYRGQRIPLARFGTTIGGWRSEQIDGTVMWKYKQSEIGERVWSRIVAAPVWLPPESTPARELLRRNPNRGRRGEPSYLVNYHETGPSYASAYGLVAAYHQTFAETPDGIRLGHDEGIRTHGSVDYMSIMRRHSHGCHRLHNHIAVRLMSFVLQHRPHRRVGMQPMSFRRELLHADETFTMAIDQGGYVFELIEPLRVNVLEGRIRGDLTQPIPHGLPKYDDEVGAYVMPDGSWVNVDRRGNITPREMPVDAGPGGPDAGVPANLQAWLGGLAPAPGTTTPGTTTPTTPPPTTAN
;
A
#
# COMPACT_ATOMS: atom_id res chain seq x y z
N LEU A 1 5.81 6.22 29.93
CA LEU A 1 5.23 6.92 28.75
C LEU A 1 3.75 7.15 29.03
N ASP A 2 3.24 8.36 28.80
CA ASP A 2 1.81 8.65 28.84
C ASP A 2 1.22 8.42 27.45
N LEU A 3 0.30 7.45 27.33
CA LEU A 3 -0.34 7.09 26.06
C LEU A 3 -1.77 7.63 25.97
N GLU A 4 -2.28 8.29 27.01
CA GLU A 4 -3.66 8.76 27.05
C GLU A 4 -4.01 9.75 25.92
N PRO A 5 -3.12 10.69 25.54
CA PRO A 5 -3.36 11.54 24.37
C PRO A 5 -3.54 10.75 23.07
N LEU A 6 -2.83 9.62 22.91
CA LEU A 6 -2.97 8.76 21.72
C LEU A 6 -4.25 7.94 21.76
N ARG A 7 -4.68 7.49 22.95
CA ARG A 7 -5.90 6.70 23.15
C ARG A 7 -7.17 7.53 22.88
N THR A 8 -7.16 8.79 23.30
CA THR A 8 -8.30 9.70 23.16
C THR A 8 -8.35 10.39 21.79
N PHE A 9 -7.22 10.52 21.10
CA PHE A 9 -7.16 11.17 19.80
C PHE A 9 -7.75 10.29 18.69
N THR A 10 -8.77 10.80 17.98
CA THR A 10 -9.44 10.12 16.85
C THR A 10 -9.24 10.86 15.52
N GLY A 11 -8.40 11.90 15.51
CA GLY A 11 -8.16 12.73 14.34
C GLY A 11 -7.09 12.17 13.39
N PHE A 12 -6.68 13.00 12.44
CA PHE A 12 -5.65 12.69 11.46
C PHE A 12 -4.66 13.84 11.34
N VAL A 13 -3.36 13.56 11.47
CA VAL A 13 -2.30 14.56 11.30
C VAL A 13 -1.34 14.09 10.22
N ALA A 14 -1.20 14.89 9.14
CA ALA A 14 -0.30 14.63 8.03
C ALA A 14 0.84 15.65 7.95
N TYR A 15 2.03 15.16 7.60
CA TYR A 15 3.15 16.03 7.28
C TYR A 15 2.88 16.73 5.94
N ARG A 16 3.14 18.04 5.89
CA ARG A 16 3.05 18.85 4.66
C ARG A 16 4.42 19.39 4.29
N ASP A 17 4.97 20.22 5.17
CA ASP A 17 6.30 20.79 5.07
C ASP A 17 6.76 21.29 6.45
N ASN A 18 8.08 21.40 6.63
CA ASN A 18 8.66 21.84 7.90
C ASN A 18 8.26 23.27 8.26
N ASP A 19 8.20 24.20 7.31
CA ASP A 19 7.95 25.61 7.63
C ASP A 19 6.53 25.81 8.15
N ARG A 20 5.56 25.10 7.56
CA ARG A 20 4.18 25.05 8.04
C ARG A 20 4.09 24.39 9.41
N ALA A 21 4.66 23.19 9.59
CA ALA A 21 4.62 22.50 10.88
C ALA A 21 5.15 23.39 12.03
N ARG A 22 6.23 24.13 11.77
CA ARG A 22 6.80 25.11 12.71
C ARG A 22 5.93 26.34 12.94
N ARG A 23 5.30 26.88 11.88
CA ARG A 23 4.37 28.02 12.01
C ARG A 23 3.17 27.62 12.85
N ASP A 24 2.54 26.49 12.53
CA ASP A 24 1.34 25.98 13.19
C ASP A 24 1.65 25.71 14.68
N LEU A 25 2.80 25.09 14.99
CA LEU A 25 3.25 24.90 16.37
C LEU A 25 3.50 26.23 17.10
N ARG A 26 4.18 27.20 16.49
CA ARG A 26 4.43 28.50 17.14
C ARG A 26 3.15 29.27 17.45
N GLN A 27 2.17 29.20 16.54
CA GLN A 27 0.84 29.76 16.75
C GLN A 27 0.14 29.07 17.92
N PHE A 28 0.14 27.74 17.93
CA PHE A 28 -0.42 26.96 19.04
C PHE A 28 0.24 27.32 20.39
N LEU A 29 1.58 27.39 20.46
CA LEU A 29 2.28 27.75 21.69
C LEU A 29 1.94 29.17 22.19
N ALA A 30 1.63 30.10 21.28
CA ALA A 30 1.16 31.43 21.66
C ALA A 30 -0.25 31.38 22.26
N LEU A 31 -1.14 30.57 21.69
CA LEU A 31 -2.48 30.31 22.21
C LEU A 31 -2.44 29.59 23.56
N GLU A 32 -1.61 28.55 23.69
CA GLU A 32 -1.40 27.77 24.92
C GLU A 32 -1.00 28.68 26.09
N ARG A 33 -0.04 29.60 25.86
CA ARG A 33 0.34 30.62 26.86
C ARG A 33 -0.79 31.60 27.17
N GLN A 34 -1.60 31.97 26.19
CA GLN A 34 -2.73 32.88 26.41
C GLN A 34 -3.84 32.21 27.22
N VAL A 35 -4.17 30.96 26.91
CA VAL A 35 -5.17 30.15 27.62
C VAL A 35 -4.71 29.86 29.04
N ALA A 36 -3.44 29.51 29.25
CA ALA A 36 -2.89 29.32 30.60
C ALA A 36 -3.07 30.57 31.47
N ARG A 37 -2.85 31.78 30.91
CA ARG A 37 -3.12 33.04 31.62
C ARG A 37 -4.60 33.28 31.91
N TRP A 38 -5.53 32.76 31.10
CA TRP A 38 -6.96 32.83 31.44
C TRP A 38 -7.30 31.89 32.58
N VAL A 39 -6.79 30.65 32.53
CA VAL A 39 -6.99 29.62 33.55
C VAL A 39 -6.50 30.11 34.90
N GLU A 40 -5.28 30.66 34.96
CA GLU A 40 -4.69 31.22 36.17
C GLU A 40 -5.49 32.43 36.69
N ARG A 41 -5.90 33.35 35.81
CA ARG A 41 -6.69 34.54 36.22
C ARG A 41 -8.06 34.20 36.78
N GLN A 42 -8.71 33.16 36.26
CA GLN A 42 -10.01 32.70 36.77
C GLN A 42 -9.88 31.69 37.92
N GLY A 43 -8.67 31.21 38.23
CA GLY A 43 -8.44 30.25 39.30
C GLY A 43 -9.08 28.87 39.06
N VAL A 44 -9.29 28.50 37.80
CA VAL A 44 -9.90 27.21 37.41
C VAL A 44 -8.83 26.14 37.15
N ALA A 45 -9.19 24.86 37.19
CA ALA A 45 -8.20 23.78 37.07
C ALA A 45 -7.77 23.53 35.62
N SER A 46 -8.62 23.85 34.65
CA SER A 46 -8.35 23.59 33.23
C SER A 46 -9.04 24.58 32.30
N HIS A 47 -8.62 24.59 31.04
CA HIS A 47 -9.27 25.40 30.00
C HIS A 47 -10.72 24.98 29.70
N ALA A 48 -11.16 23.81 30.17
CA ALA A 48 -12.53 23.33 30.03
C ALA A 48 -13.50 24.05 30.98
N GLU A 49 -12.98 24.56 32.10
CA GLU A 49 -13.74 25.23 33.17
C GLU A 49 -13.77 26.76 33.02
N LEU A 50 -13.13 27.30 31.98
CA LEU A 50 -13.11 28.75 31.74
C LEU A 50 -14.53 29.30 31.52
N ASP A 51 -14.91 30.30 32.31
CA ASP A 51 -16.10 31.10 32.07
C ASP A 51 -15.83 32.09 30.91
N THR A 52 -16.54 31.89 29.80
CA THR A 52 -16.41 32.68 28.58
C THR A 52 -17.42 33.83 28.51
N THR A 53 -18.29 34.02 29.49
CA THR A 53 -19.38 35.02 29.45
C THR A 53 -18.88 36.47 29.28
N GLY A 54 -17.64 36.74 29.68
CA GLY A 54 -16.98 38.05 29.51
C GLY A 54 -15.93 38.12 28.41
N PHE A 55 -15.80 37.11 27.55
CA PHE A 55 -14.78 37.10 26.50
C PHE A 55 -15.21 37.98 25.32
N GLU A 56 -14.27 38.74 24.76
CA GLU A 56 -14.47 39.36 23.44
C GLU A 56 -14.49 38.28 22.34
N ALA A 57 -15.15 38.55 21.22
CA ALA A 57 -15.25 37.61 20.10
C ALA A 57 -13.88 37.09 19.61
N ARG A 58 -12.83 37.92 19.69
CA ARG A 58 -11.46 37.54 19.35
C ARG A 58 -10.86 36.53 20.33
N ASP A 59 -11.15 36.68 21.62
CA ASP A 59 -10.64 35.78 22.66
C ASP A 59 -11.38 34.45 22.66
N GLU A 60 -12.70 34.47 22.40
CA GLU A 60 -13.43 33.23 22.14
C GLU A 60 -12.90 32.49 20.91
N ALA A 61 -12.61 33.20 19.81
CA ALA A 61 -12.05 32.59 18.60
C ALA A 61 -10.71 31.91 18.88
N LYS A 62 -9.82 32.56 19.66
CA LYS A 62 -8.55 31.98 20.09
C LYS A 62 -8.72 30.77 21.00
N LEU A 63 -9.69 30.78 21.92
CA LEU A 63 -9.97 29.64 22.79
C LEU A 63 -10.52 28.46 21.98
N ARG A 64 -11.38 28.71 20.99
CA ARG A 64 -11.85 27.68 20.04
C ARG A 64 -10.68 27.10 19.26
N GLU A 65 -9.88 27.94 18.63
CA GLU A 65 -8.69 27.53 17.86
C GLU A 65 -7.70 26.71 18.72
N TYR A 66 -7.47 27.12 19.97
CA TYR A 66 -6.67 26.33 20.91
C TYR A 66 -7.29 24.95 21.16
N ARG A 67 -8.59 24.88 21.45
CA ARG A 67 -9.29 23.62 21.74
C ARG A 67 -9.27 22.68 20.53
N ASP A 68 -9.42 23.22 19.32
CA ASP A 68 -9.41 22.45 18.06
C ASP A 68 -8.05 21.78 17.82
N HIS A 69 -6.94 22.46 18.14
CA HIS A 69 -5.59 21.93 17.91
C HIS A 69 -4.94 21.26 19.13
N ALA A 70 -5.46 21.46 20.34
CA ALA A 70 -4.86 20.94 21.57
C ALA A 70 -4.74 19.40 21.55
N ALA A 71 -5.77 18.71 21.06
CA ALA A 71 -5.76 17.25 20.97
C ALA A 71 -4.73 16.75 19.95
N GLU A 72 -4.60 17.42 18.79
CA GLU A 72 -3.61 17.09 17.76
C GLU A 72 -2.18 17.26 18.30
N VAL A 73 -1.89 18.42 18.90
CA VAL A 73 -0.55 18.69 19.45
C VAL A 73 -0.22 17.75 20.60
N ALA A 74 -1.18 17.43 21.47
CA ALA A 74 -0.98 16.46 22.54
C ALA A 74 -0.69 15.05 21.99
N ALA A 75 -1.42 14.61 20.96
CA ALA A 75 -1.19 13.34 20.28
C ALA A 75 0.18 13.29 19.62
N VAL A 76 0.60 14.34 18.91
CA VAL A 76 1.94 14.43 18.30
C VAL A 76 3.03 14.39 19.37
N ARG A 77 2.88 15.14 20.47
CA ARG A 77 3.84 15.12 21.60
C ARG A 77 3.96 13.73 22.21
N ALA A 78 2.85 13.01 22.36
CA ALA A 78 2.85 11.63 22.89
C ALA A 78 3.47 10.63 21.90
N ALA A 79 3.17 10.74 20.60
CA ALA A 79 3.79 9.95 19.55
C ALA A 79 5.31 10.18 19.50
N GLN A 80 5.77 11.43 19.54
CA GLN A 80 7.20 11.75 19.58
C GLN A 80 7.87 11.18 20.84
N ALA A 81 7.26 11.32 22.01
CA ALA A 81 7.82 10.75 23.24
C ALA A 81 7.94 9.22 23.15
N ARG A 82 6.97 8.57 22.51
CA ARG A 82 7.01 7.13 22.25
C ARG A 82 8.15 6.75 21.29
N LEU A 83 8.21 7.42 20.14
CA LEU A 83 9.22 7.17 19.11
C LEU A 83 10.65 7.43 19.62
N ASP A 84 10.84 8.46 20.44
CA ASP A 84 12.11 8.79 21.08
C ASP A 84 12.55 7.71 22.07
N CYS A 85 11.61 7.23 22.91
CA CYS A 85 11.87 6.14 23.85
C CYS A 85 12.32 4.84 23.17
N GLU A 86 11.86 4.59 21.94
CA GLU A 86 12.19 3.41 21.14
C GLU A 86 13.36 3.64 20.16
N GLY A 87 13.97 4.84 20.17
CA GLY A 87 15.15 5.17 19.37
C GLY A 87 14.88 5.53 17.90
N TYR A 88 13.61 5.73 17.51
CA TYR A 88 13.28 6.02 16.10
C TYR A 88 13.78 7.36 15.59
N PHE A 89 14.21 8.29 16.44
CA PHE A 89 14.80 9.56 16.00
C PHE A 89 16.30 9.47 15.66
N GLU A 90 16.95 8.34 15.92
CA GLU A 90 18.37 8.18 15.61
C GLU A 90 18.64 8.43 14.11
N GLY A 91 19.60 9.32 13.83
CA GLY A 91 19.98 9.72 12.48
C GLY A 91 19.00 10.65 11.73
N LYS A 92 17.87 11.07 12.33
CA LYS A 92 16.82 11.86 11.65
C LYS A 92 16.89 13.36 11.88
N GLY A 93 17.89 13.83 12.62
CA GLY A 93 18.08 15.24 12.94
C GLY A 93 17.20 15.73 14.09
N ARG A 94 17.10 17.05 14.24
CA ARG A 94 16.30 17.68 15.31
C ARG A 94 14.84 17.77 14.89
N TYR A 95 13.94 17.48 15.82
CA TYR A 95 12.50 17.68 15.67
C TYR A 95 11.97 18.73 16.64
N GLU A 96 10.83 19.33 16.32
CA GLU A 96 10.11 20.25 17.20
C GLU A 96 8.97 19.55 17.95
N ARG A 97 8.98 19.66 19.27
CA ARG A 97 8.03 18.94 20.13
C ARG A 97 6.60 19.43 19.91
N GLY A 98 5.73 18.54 19.43
CA GLY A 98 4.34 18.82 19.08
C GLY A 98 4.09 19.21 17.62
N ALA A 99 5.14 19.30 16.80
CA ALA A 99 5.02 19.48 15.36
C ALA A 99 5.19 18.14 14.63
N LEU A 100 4.28 17.83 13.70
CA LEU A 100 4.50 16.75 12.74
C LEU A 100 5.41 17.27 11.63
N ASP A 101 6.71 17.34 11.93
CA ASP A 101 7.78 17.77 11.02
C ASP A 101 8.39 16.56 10.27
N TRP A 102 9.38 16.83 9.41
CA TRP A 102 10.04 15.80 8.60
C TRP A 102 10.68 14.71 9.45
N ALA A 103 11.34 15.08 10.54
CA ALA A 103 11.99 14.10 11.42
C ALA A 103 10.96 13.18 12.09
N THR A 104 9.83 13.75 12.54
CA THR A 104 8.71 12.98 13.11
C THR A 104 8.04 12.10 12.06
N HIS A 105 7.84 12.61 10.85
CA HIS A 105 7.30 11.86 9.72
C HIS A 105 8.18 10.63 9.38
N GLU A 106 9.49 10.83 9.26
CA GLU A 106 10.44 9.75 8.96
C GLU A 106 10.51 8.71 10.09
N ALA A 107 10.43 9.16 11.35
CA ALA A 107 10.36 8.28 12.52
C ALA A 107 9.08 7.43 12.52
N LEU A 108 7.92 8.05 12.24
CA LEU A 108 6.66 7.33 12.08
C LEU A 108 6.71 6.33 10.92
N ALA A 109 7.27 6.73 9.76
CA ALA A 109 7.39 5.85 8.61
C ALA A 109 8.28 4.64 8.91
N GLU A 110 9.32 4.80 9.74
CA GLU A 110 10.14 3.68 10.20
C GLU A 110 9.42 2.77 11.19
N PHE A 111 8.72 3.35 12.17
CA PHE A 111 7.86 2.62 13.11
C PHE A 111 6.82 1.78 12.36
N GLU A 112 6.13 2.39 11.39
CA GLU A 112 5.14 1.73 10.55
C GLU A 112 5.76 0.55 9.79
N ARG A 113 6.95 0.72 9.19
CA ARG A 113 7.68 -0.36 8.51
C ARG A 113 8.04 -1.50 9.46
N ARG A 114 8.60 -1.22 10.65
CA ARG A 114 8.96 -2.25 11.65
C ARG A 114 7.73 -3.04 12.09
N HIS A 115 6.59 -2.36 12.25
CA HIS A 115 5.38 -2.97 12.78
C HIS A 115 4.36 -3.41 11.72
N ARG A 116 4.71 -3.39 10.42
CA ARG A 116 3.83 -3.81 9.31
C ARG A 116 2.51 -3.00 9.30
N VAL A 117 2.59 -1.73 9.66
CA VAL A 117 1.51 -0.75 9.45
C VAL A 117 1.72 -0.14 8.06
N TYR A 118 0.68 -0.16 7.22
CA TYR A 118 0.75 0.42 5.88
C TYR A 118 0.38 1.91 5.91
N GLY A 119 1.24 2.70 6.54
CA GLY A 119 1.08 4.15 6.74
C GLY A 119 2.07 5.01 5.95
N TRP A 120 1.77 6.31 5.88
CA TRP A 120 2.56 7.32 5.16
C TRP A 120 3.41 8.16 6.12
N GLY A 121 3.81 7.62 7.27
CA GLY A 121 4.45 8.42 8.31
C GLY A 121 3.54 9.51 8.86
N PHE A 122 2.24 9.20 8.99
CA PHE A 122 1.20 10.11 9.46
C PHE A 122 0.54 9.55 10.72
N LEU A 123 -0.03 10.41 11.54
CA LEU A 123 -0.92 9.96 12.61
C LEU A 123 -2.31 9.73 12.03
N GLY A 124 -2.52 8.55 11.45
CA GLY A 124 -3.83 8.05 11.03
C GLY A 124 -4.26 6.83 11.84
N ASN A 125 -5.48 6.35 11.61
CA ASN A 125 -6.10 5.28 12.42
C ASN A 125 -5.20 4.06 12.63
N ASP A 126 -4.68 3.44 11.57
CA ASP A 126 -3.85 2.23 11.68
C ASP A 126 -2.55 2.47 12.48
N THR A 127 -1.92 3.63 12.26
CA THR A 127 -0.71 4.04 12.99
C THR A 127 -1.03 4.34 14.46
N LEU A 128 -2.16 4.99 14.73
CA LEU A 128 -2.65 5.29 16.08
C LEU A 128 -3.01 4.02 16.84
N GLU A 129 -3.71 3.07 16.23
CA GLU A 129 -4.02 1.76 16.83
C GLU A 129 -2.75 1.11 17.37
N ARG A 130 -1.67 1.13 16.57
CA ARG A 130 -0.40 0.54 16.97
C ARG A 130 0.35 1.36 18.02
N LEU A 131 0.30 2.69 17.94
CA LEU A 131 0.93 3.60 18.93
C LEU A 131 0.21 3.61 20.29
N ARG A 132 -1.06 3.24 20.34
CA ARG A 132 -1.87 3.13 21.58
C ARG A 132 -1.49 1.93 22.44
N GLU A 133 -0.90 0.91 21.84
CA GLU A 133 -0.36 -0.26 22.54
C GLU A 133 0.94 0.10 23.30
N SER A 134 1.28 -0.65 24.34
CA SER A 134 2.53 -0.45 25.07
C SER A 134 3.75 -0.88 24.21
N PRO A 135 4.98 -0.38 24.48
CA PRO A 135 6.19 -0.84 23.78
C PRO A 135 6.38 -2.34 23.84
N MET A 136 6.13 -2.92 25.01
CA MET A 136 6.32 -4.35 25.22
C MET A 136 5.29 -5.19 24.45
N GLU A 137 4.02 -4.77 24.37
CA GLU A 137 3.02 -5.46 23.54
C GLU A 137 3.36 -5.36 22.06
N VAL A 138 3.84 -4.19 21.62
CA VAL A 138 4.23 -3.98 20.23
C VAL A 138 5.39 -4.91 19.83
N GLU A 139 6.40 -5.05 20.68
CA GLU A 139 7.52 -5.97 20.43
C GLU A 139 7.11 -7.44 20.54
N ARG A 140 6.25 -7.82 21.49
CA ARG A 140 5.68 -9.17 21.57
C ARG A 140 4.98 -9.56 20.27
N GLU A 141 4.13 -8.68 19.76
CA GLU A 141 3.41 -8.89 18.50
C GLU A 141 4.36 -9.01 17.30
N ALA A 142 5.51 -8.32 17.31
CA ALA A 142 6.53 -8.48 16.29
C ALA A 142 7.17 -9.88 16.31
N VAL A 143 7.48 -10.42 17.50
CA VAL A 143 7.98 -11.79 17.70
C VAL A 143 6.94 -12.81 17.21
N LEU A 144 5.69 -12.68 17.67
CA LEU A 144 4.60 -13.57 17.26
C LEU A 144 4.41 -13.59 15.76
N ARG A 145 4.40 -12.42 15.12
CA ARG A 145 4.28 -12.32 13.67
C ARG A 145 5.42 -13.06 12.95
N ILE A 146 6.67 -12.88 13.38
CA ILE A 146 7.81 -13.56 12.75
C ILE A 146 7.70 -15.07 12.91
N LEU A 147 7.41 -15.54 14.13
CA LEU A 147 7.28 -16.96 14.42
C LEU A 147 6.08 -17.60 13.70
N THR A 148 4.93 -16.93 13.66
CA THR A 148 3.75 -17.37 12.91
C THR A 148 4.05 -17.48 11.41
N GLU A 149 4.66 -16.48 10.79
CA GLU A 149 5.03 -16.54 9.37
C GLU A 149 5.97 -17.74 9.09
N ARG A 150 6.99 -17.95 9.94
CA ARG A 150 7.89 -19.11 9.83
C ARG A 150 7.16 -20.44 9.99
N ALA A 151 6.24 -20.53 10.96
CA ALA A 151 5.45 -21.72 11.20
C ALA A 151 4.47 -22.02 10.06
N VAL A 152 3.82 -21.00 9.49
CA VAL A 152 2.96 -21.12 8.30
C VAL A 152 3.76 -21.66 7.11
N HIS A 153 4.96 -21.11 6.88
CA HIS A 153 5.88 -21.61 5.85
C HIS A 153 6.29 -23.07 6.08
N ALA A 154 6.62 -23.44 7.32
CA ALA A 154 7.01 -24.81 7.67
C ALA A 154 5.84 -25.81 7.56
N ALA A 155 4.63 -25.37 7.93
CA ALA A 155 3.40 -26.14 7.81
C ALA A 155 2.90 -26.25 6.36
N LYS A 156 3.45 -25.44 5.44
CA LYS A 156 3.09 -25.41 4.01
C LYS A 156 1.62 -25.03 3.80
N VAL A 157 1.09 -24.10 4.60
CA VAL A 157 -0.32 -23.67 4.50
C VAL A 157 -0.45 -22.25 3.97
N ILE A 158 -1.65 -21.85 3.57
CA ILE A 158 -1.89 -20.51 3.02
C ILE A 158 -3.13 -19.80 3.54
N GLU A 159 -4.08 -20.52 4.13
CA GLU A 159 -5.32 -19.96 4.67
C GLU A 159 -5.04 -18.97 5.82
N ASP A 160 -5.45 -17.73 5.63
CA ASP A 160 -5.26 -16.59 6.55
C ASP A 160 -6.59 -16.06 7.12
N GLY A 161 -7.70 -16.75 6.85
CA GLY A 161 -9.05 -16.33 7.24
C GLY A 161 -9.69 -15.28 6.33
N SER A 162 -9.04 -14.88 5.23
CA SER A 162 -9.61 -13.97 4.23
C SER A 162 -10.84 -14.55 3.48
N ILE A 163 -11.04 -15.87 3.57
CA ILE A 163 -12.16 -16.58 2.96
C ILE A 163 -13.35 -16.61 3.92
N VAL A 164 -14.12 -15.52 3.89
CA VAL A 164 -15.39 -15.40 4.60
C VAL A 164 -16.58 -15.53 3.65
N GLY A 165 -17.64 -16.16 4.15
CA GLY A 165 -18.97 -16.24 3.56
C GLY A 165 -19.83 -15.04 3.95
N ASN A 166 -21.14 -15.17 3.75
CA ASN A 166 -22.10 -14.12 4.09
C ASN A 166 -22.10 -13.88 5.60
N GLU A 167 -22.26 -12.61 6.01
CA GLU A 167 -22.32 -12.20 7.42
C GLU A 167 -21.10 -12.66 8.27
N GLY A 168 -19.97 -12.94 7.62
CA GLY A 168 -18.73 -13.35 8.29
C GLY A 168 -18.63 -14.85 8.61
N ALA A 169 -19.64 -15.66 8.28
CA ALA A 169 -19.58 -17.11 8.48
C ALA A 169 -18.47 -17.74 7.60
N PRO A 170 -17.70 -18.74 8.08
CA PRO A 170 -16.68 -19.37 7.25
C PRO A 170 -17.32 -20.07 6.05
N ARG A 171 -16.66 -20.01 4.89
CA ARG A 171 -17.07 -20.86 3.76
C ARG A 171 -16.87 -22.32 4.10
N THR A 172 -17.62 -23.20 3.46
CA THR A 172 -17.56 -24.65 3.71
C THR A 172 -17.17 -25.44 2.46
N PHE A 173 -16.62 -26.64 2.66
CA PHE A 173 -16.39 -27.64 1.64
C PHE A 173 -17.01 -28.98 2.07
N VAL A 174 -17.34 -29.86 1.11
CA VAL A 174 -17.85 -31.20 1.40
C VAL A 174 -16.67 -32.16 1.58
N GLY A 175 -16.62 -32.81 2.74
CA GLY A 175 -15.57 -33.75 3.11
C GLY A 175 -15.74 -35.14 2.51
N SER A 176 -14.80 -36.03 2.82
CA SER A 176 -14.83 -37.44 2.41
C SER A 176 -15.94 -38.23 3.09
N ASP A 177 -16.34 -37.77 4.27
CA ASP A 177 -17.51 -38.21 5.04
C ASP A 177 -18.85 -37.72 4.47
N GLY A 178 -18.83 -36.89 3.41
CA GLY A 178 -20.03 -36.29 2.82
C GLY A 178 -20.62 -35.13 3.62
N GLN A 179 -19.99 -34.71 4.72
CA GLN A 179 -20.45 -33.58 5.54
C GLN A 179 -19.83 -32.27 5.09
N ARG A 180 -20.43 -31.14 5.48
CA ARG A 180 -19.89 -29.81 5.23
C ARG A 180 -18.95 -29.40 6.37
N HIS A 181 -17.70 -29.11 6.02
CA HIS A 181 -16.67 -28.66 6.94
C HIS A 181 -16.31 -27.19 6.67
N PRO A 182 -16.05 -26.36 7.69
CA PRO A 182 -15.56 -25.01 7.48
C PRO A 182 -14.16 -25.02 6.88
N ILE A 183 -13.87 -24.08 5.98
CA ILE A 183 -12.51 -23.78 5.55
C ILE A 183 -11.82 -23.09 6.73
N PRO A 184 -10.74 -23.67 7.30
CA PRO A 184 -10.11 -23.13 8.50
C PRO A 184 -9.30 -21.86 8.22
N ASN A 185 -9.10 -21.05 9.26
CA ASN A 185 -8.01 -20.06 9.30
C ASN A 185 -6.77 -20.73 9.90
N LEU A 186 -5.95 -21.37 9.06
CA LEU A 186 -4.77 -22.12 9.53
C LEU A 186 -3.69 -21.19 10.10
N GLU A 187 -3.53 -19.97 9.59
CA GLU A 187 -2.62 -18.98 10.19
C GLU A 187 -2.99 -18.69 11.65
N ALA A 188 -4.27 -18.43 11.93
CA ALA A 188 -4.73 -18.15 13.29
C ALA A 188 -4.58 -19.38 14.21
N GLN A 189 -4.94 -20.57 13.74
CA GLN A 189 -4.79 -21.81 14.51
C GLN A 189 -3.31 -22.13 14.79
N ILE A 190 -2.42 -21.92 13.82
CA ILE A 190 -0.97 -22.07 13.99
C ILE A 190 -0.46 -21.08 15.03
N ARG A 191 -0.89 -19.82 14.94
CA ARG A 191 -0.50 -18.77 15.88
C ARG A 191 -0.93 -19.11 17.31
N GLU A 192 -2.16 -19.57 17.49
CA GLU A 192 -2.68 -19.99 18.80
C GLU A 192 -1.86 -21.18 19.37
N ALA A 193 -1.65 -22.22 18.57
CA ALA A 193 -0.85 -23.37 18.97
C ALA A 193 0.60 -22.99 19.33
N LEU A 194 1.20 -22.06 18.58
CA LEU A 194 2.55 -21.54 18.83
C LEU A 194 2.62 -20.75 20.14
N ILE A 195 1.67 -19.84 20.38
CA ILE A 195 1.59 -19.06 21.63
C ILE A 195 1.48 -20.01 22.83
N ALA A 196 0.60 -21.02 22.74
CA ALA A 196 0.41 -22.00 23.80
C ALA A 196 1.66 -22.87 24.03
N ALA A 197 2.30 -23.34 22.96
CA ALA A 197 3.46 -24.23 23.06
C ALA A 197 4.70 -23.56 23.64
N PHE A 198 4.92 -22.28 23.34
CA PHE A 198 6.09 -21.53 23.77
C PHE A 198 5.82 -20.56 24.93
N GLY A 199 4.57 -20.50 25.43
CA GLY A 199 4.20 -19.65 26.56
C GLY A 199 4.23 -18.15 26.25
N LEU A 200 3.96 -17.74 25.02
CA LEU A 200 4.14 -16.35 24.53
C LEU A 200 2.92 -15.45 24.83
N THR A 201 2.25 -15.68 25.97
CA THR A 201 0.96 -15.07 26.31
C THR A 201 1.08 -13.62 26.74
N THR A 202 2.20 -13.24 27.36
CA THR A 202 2.50 -11.86 27.76
C THR A 202 3.86 -11.41 27.24
N PRO A 203 4.16 -10.09 27.25
CA PRO A 203 5.46 -9.60 26.81
C PRO A 203 6.61 -10.11 27.66
N GLU A 204 6.41 -10.19 28.98
CA GLU A 204 7.42 -10.67 29.93
C GLU A 204 7.73 -12.15 29.69
N ALA A 205 6.69 -12.98 29.45
CA ALA A 205 6.88 -14.39 29.13
C ALA A 205 7.56 -14.59 27.78
N THR A 206 7.27 -13.72 26.80
CA THR A 206 7.93 -13.73 25.48
C THR A 206 9.40 -13.35 25.59
N LEU A 207 9.73 -12.33 26.37
CA LEU A 207 11.12 -11.94 26.63
C LEU A 207 11.87 -13.05 27.37
N ALA A 208 11.29 -13.63 28.42
CA ALA A 208 11.91 -14.74 29.13
C ALA A 208 12.16 -15.96 28.23
N TRP A 209 11.25 -16.24 27.28
CA TRP A 209 11.45 -17.28 26.28
C TRP A 209 12.63 -16.96 25.35
N LEU A 210 12.74 -15.73 24.86
CA LEU A 210 13.86 -15.28 24.02
C LEU A 210 15.19 -15.33 24.76
N ASP A 211 15.24 -14.85 26.00
CA ASP A 211 16.44 -14.91 26.84
C ASP A 211 16.87 -16.36 27.10
N GLY A 212 15.89 -17.27 27.22
CA GLY A 212 16.11 -18.71 27.35
C GLY A 212 16.76 -19.36 26.12
N LEU A 213 16.71 -18.73 24.94
CA LEU A 213 17.42 -19.19 23.75
C LEU A 213 18.92 -18.85 23.78
N GLY A 214 19.32 -17.91 24.64
CA GLY A 214 20.69 -17.40 24.73
C GLY A 214 21.09 -16.51 23.55
N GLU A 215 22.31 -15.99 23.60
CA GLU A 215 22.89 -15.25 22.48
C GLU A 215 23.25 -16.21 21.34
N LEU A 216 22.78 -15.89 20.13
CA LEU A 216 23.10 -16.66 18.93
C LEU A 216 24.22 -15.95 18.17
N GLU A 217 25.34 -16.65 18.04
CA GLU A 217 26.42 -16.22 17.16
C GLU A 217 25.93 -16.03 15.72
N PRO A 218 26.47 -15.06 14.96
CA PRO A 218 26.10 -14.87 13.56
C PRO A 218 26.17 -16.17 12.76
N GLY A 219 25.04 -16.55 12.14
CA GLY A 219 24.92 -17.78 11.35
C GLY A 219 24.52 -19.03 12.14
N ARG A 220 24.35 -18.95 13.46
CA ARG A 220 23.71 -20.01 14.26
C ARG A 220 22.20 -19.87 14.24
N SER A 221 21.52 -21.01 14.33
CA SER A 221 20.06 -21.10 14.43
C SER A 221 19.68 -22.04 15.57
N VAL A 222 18.60 -21.70 16.28
CA VAL A 222 17.92 -22.61 17.19
C VAL A 222 16.70 -23.18 16.48
N GLU A 223 16.58 -24.50 16.49
CA GLU A 223 15.42 -25.19 15.99
C GLU A 223 14.42 -25.42 17.12
N VAL A 224 13.17 -25.02 16.89
CA VAL A 224 12.07 -25.24 17.81
C VAL A 224 10.93 -25.95 17.08
N ALA A 225 10.18 -26.77 17.81
CA ALA A 225 9.06 -27.51 17.27
C ALA A 225 7.86 -27.43 18.21
N PHE A 226 6.67 -27.42 17.62
CA PHE A 226 5.41 -27.52 18.33
C PHE A 226 4.43 -28.35 17.51
N ARG A 227 3.37 -28.84 18.15
CA ARG A 227 2.31 -29.57 17.46
C ARG A 227 1.37 -28.58 16.77
N GLY A 228 1.42 -28.52 15.44
CA GLY A 228 0.51 -27.72 14.63
C GLY A 228 -0.92 -28.29 14.57
N PRO A 229 -1.88 -27.51 14.02
CA PRO A 229 -3.25 -27.98 13.80
C PRO A 229 -3.29 -29.12 12.78
N ALA A 230 -4.36 -29.92 12.86
CA ALA A 230 -4.63 -30.93 11.83
C ALA A 230 -4.97 -30.24 10.50
N LEU A 231 -4.34 -30.68 9.42
CA LEU A 231 -4.63 -30.15 8.09
C LEU A 231 -5.93 -30.74 7.55
N PRO A 232 -6.75 -29.95 6.83
CA PRO A 232 -7.91 -30.46 6.11
C PRO A 232 -7.54 -31.56 5.12
N GLU A 233 -8.46 -32.48 4.88
CA GLU A 233 -8.25 -33.63 3.97
C GLU A 233 -7.95 -33.28 2.50
N TYR A 234 -8.19 -32.03 2.08
CA TYR A 234 -7.80 -31.56 0.75
C TYR A 234 -6.30 -31.22 0.65
N TYR A 235 -5.56 -31.25 1.76
CA TYR A 235 -4.10 -31.12 1.76
C TYR A 235 -3.44 -32.44 1.39
N GLY A 236 -2.51 -32.36 0.43
CA GLY A 236 -1.66 -33.47 0.01
C GLY A 236 -0.29 -32.96 -0.43
N ALA A 237 0.63 -33.89 -0.70
CA ALA A 237 1.94 -33.54 -1.25
C ALA A 237 1.82 -32.82 -2.61
N GLU A 238 0.82 -33.21 -3.40
CA GLU A 238 0.46 -32.54 -4.65
C GLU A 238 -1.00 -32.08 -4.58
N MET A 239 -1.24 -30.81 -4.90
CA MET A 239 -2.58 -30.22 -4.89
C MET A 239 -2.95 -29.69 -6.28
N ALA A 240 -4.23 -29.87 -6.65
CA ALA A 240 -4.80 -29.34 -7.88
C ALA A 240 -5.10 -27.84 -7.72
N LEU A 241 -4.05 -27.02 -7.76
CA LEU A 241 -4.13 -25.59 -7.53
C LEU A 241 -4.53 -24.79 -8.77
N SER A 242 -5.26 -23.70 -8.57
CA SER A 242 -5.50 -22.66 -9.58
C SER A 242 -5.56 -21.28 -8.93
N VAL A 243 -5.31 -20.24 -9.71
CA VAL A 243 -5.34 -18.85 -9.24
C VAL A 243 -6.33 -18.03 -10.07
N GLU A 244 -7.03 -17.12 -9.41
CA GLU A 244 -7.92 -16.16 -10.06
C GLU A 244 -7.52 -14.75 -9.64
N THR A 245 -7.43 -13.85 -10.61
CA THR A 245 -7.26 -12.42 -10.33
C THR A 245 -8.51 -11.68 -10.77
N ASP A 246 -9.27 -11.20 -9.80
CA ASP A 246 -10.44 -10.37 -10.03
C ASP A 246 -10.03 -8.90 -10.01
N ARG A 247 -10.27 -8.20 -11.12
CA ARG A 247 -9.83 -6.82 -11.29
C ARG A 247 -10.63 -5.80 -10.45
N GLY A 248 -11.73 -6.21 -9.81
CA GLY A 248 -12.53 -5.29 -9.01
C GLY A 248 -13.26 -4.25 -9.89
N ASP A 249 -13.45 -3.03 -9.39
CA ASP A 249 -14.03 -1.93 -10.17
C ASP A 249 -12.98 -1.30 -11.11
N VAL A 250 -13.33 -1.16 -12.39
CA VAL A 250 -12.43 -0.67 -13.44
C VAL A 250 -13.05 0.56 -14.12
N TRP A 251 -12.21 1.58 -14.35
CA TRP A 251 -12.56 2.82 -15.04
C TRP A 251 -11.62 3.01 -16.23
N TYR A 252 -12.15 3.05 -17.45
CA TYR A 252 -11.36 3.23 -18.67
C TYR A 252 -11.34 4.69 -19.14
N GLU A 253 -12.29 5.51 -18.71
CA GLU A 253 -12.33 6.92 -19.09
C GLU A 253 -11.14 7.70 -18.56
N PHE A 254 -10.79 8.76 -19.28
CA PHE A 254 -9.73 9.67 -18.88
C PHE A 254 -10.08 10.30 -17.51
N PRO A 255 -9.15 10.29 -16.54
CA PRO A 255 -9.48 10.63 -15.16
C PRO A 255 -9.42 12.14 -14.90
N TYR A 256 -9.18 12.98 -15.89
CA TYR A 256 -9.09 14.43 -15.73
C TYR A 256 -10.14 15.17 -16.57
N ASP A 257 -10.54 16.35 -16.11
CA ASP A 257 -11.41 17.27 -16.83
C ASP A 257 -10.63 18.26 -17.71
N GLU A 258 -11.35 19.16 -18.38
CA GLU A 258 -10.75 20.11 -19.33
C GLU A 258 -9.82 21.12 -18.66
N GLU A 259 -9.95 21.30 -17.34
CA GLU A 259 -9.10 22.15 -16.50
C GLU A 259 -8.01 21.36 -15.75
N GLY A 260 -7.77 20.10 -16.12
CA GLY A 260 -6.75 19.26 -15.50
C GLY A 260 -7.11 18.73 -14.11
N ARG A 261 -8.36 18.91 -13.65
CA ARG A 261 -8.80 18.44 -12.32
C ARG A 261 -9.24 16.99 -12.38
N GLU A 262 -8.94 16.24 -11.33
CA GLU A 262 -9.27 14.82 -11.25
C GLU A 262 -10.79 14.60 -11.13
N ARG A 263 -11.31 13.69 -11.95
CA ARG A 263 -12.70 13.24 -11.95
C ARG A 263 -12.88 12.14 -10.92
N ALA A 264 -14.05 12.13 -10.26
CA ALA A 264 -14.39 11.06 -9.34
C ALA A 264 -14.50 9.71 -10.08
N GLN A 265 -13.66 8.75 -9.69
CA GLN A 265 -13.68 7.36 -10.14
C GLN A 265 -13.77 6.42 -8.91
N PRO A 266 -14.95 6.36 -8.25
CA PRO A 266 -15.08 5.61 -7.00
C PRO A 266 -14.85 4.11 -7.21
N VAL A 267 -14.11 3.52 -6.27
CA VAL A 267 -13.79 2.08 -6.23
C VAL A 267 -14.41 1.48 -4.97
N GLN A 268 -15.44 0.65 -5.13
CA GLN A 268 -16.10 -0.07 -4.04
C GLN A 268 -15.55 -1.48 -3.87
N ARG A 269 -15.23 -2.16 -4.99
CA ARG A 269 -14.59 -3.48 -4.99
C ARG A 269 -13.16 -3.33 -5.46
N ARG A 270 -12.22 -3.52 -4.53
CA ARG A 270 -10.80 -3.55 -4.86
C ARG A 270 -10.42 -4.85 -5.59
N PRO A 271 -9.39 -4.81 -6.44
CA PRO A 271 -8.85 -5.99 -7.08
C PRO A 271 -8.29 -6.99 -6.06
N ARG A 272 -8.38 -8.28 -6.38
CA ARG A 272 -7.95 -9.39 -5.50
C ARG A 272 -7.38 -10.57 -6.28
N VAL A 273 -6.40 -11.23 -5.70
CA VAL A 273 -5.92 -12.56 -6.11
C VAL A 273 -6.49 -13.59 -5.16
N THR A 274 -7.12 -14.66 -5.67
CA THR A 274 -7.59 -15.79 -4.87
C THR A 274 -6.94 -17.08 -5.35
N ILE A 275 -6.38 -17.86 -4.44
CA ILE A 275 -5.87 -19.19 -4.72
C ILE A 275 -6.92 -20.23 -4.34
N PHE A 276 -7.07 -21.25 -5.19
CA PHE A 276 -8.02 -22.34 -5.03
C PHE A 276 -7.32 -23.68 -5.11
N THR A 277 -7.93 -24.69 -4.49
CA THR A 277 -7.66 -26.10 -4.76
C THR A 277 -8.91 -26.77 -5.32
N THR A 278 -8.74 -27.79 -6.16
CA THR A 278 -9.82 -28.68 -6.58
C THR A 278 -9.75 -29.97 -5.78
N TYR A 279 -10.82 -30.29 -5.06
CA TYR A 279 -10.90 -31.49 -4.24
C TYR A 279 -12.29 -32.13 -4.37
N ARG A 280 -12.34 -33.42 -4.74
CA ARG A 280 -13.59 -34.17 -5.01
C ARG A 280 -14.55 -33.41 -5.95
N GLY A 281 -14.01 -32.81 -7.01
CA GLY A 281 -14.78 -32.01 -7.98
C GLY A 281 -15.23 -30.63 -7.48
N GLN A 282 -14.88 -30.24 -6.26
CA GLN A 282 -15.20 -28.94 -5.69
C GLN A 282 -14.02 -27.98 -5.85
N ARG A 283 -14.28 -26.75 -6.27
CA ARG A 283 -13.29 -25.66 -6.28
C ARG A 283 -13.34 -24.92 -4.94
N ILE A 284 -12.36 -25.14 -4.09
CA ILE A 284 -12.29 -24.63 -2.71
C ILE A 284 -11.34 -23.42 -2.68
N PRO A 285 -11.80 -22.22 -2.29
CA PRO A 285 -10.93 -21.06 -2.10
C PRO A 285 -10.11 -21.20 -0.80
N LEU A 286 -8.79 -21.06 -0.88
CA LEU A 286 -7.90 -21.18 0.28
C LEU A 286 -7.59 -19.82 0.90
N ALA A 287 -7.15 -18.86 0.09
CA ALA A 287 -6.81 -17.51 0.55
C ALA A 287 -7.09 -16.46 -0.53
N ARG A 288 -7.34 -15.23 -0.10
CA ARG A 288 -7.65 -14.07 -0.92
C ARG A 288 -6.83 -12.87 -0.47
N PHE A 289 -6.06 -12.32 -1.39
CA PHE A 289 -5.16 -11.19 -1.15
C PHE A 289 -5.59 -9.96 -1.96
N GLY A 290 -5.51 -8.77 -1.36
CA GLY A 290 -5.57 -7.53 -2.12
C GLY A 290 -4.41 -7.45 -3.11
N THR A 291 -4.65 -6.91 -4.30
CA THR A 291 -3.62 -6.78 -5.35
C THR A 291 -3.73 -5.46 -6.08
N THR A 292 -2.93 -5.26 -7.12
CA THR A 292 -3.08 -4.17 -8.08
C THR A 292 -3.54 -4.67 -9.44
N ILE A 293 -4.07 -3.76 -10.24
CA ILE A 293 -4.36 -3.96 -11.65
C ILE A 293 -3.87 -2.76 -12.46
N GLY A 294 -3.88 -2.92 -13.77
CA GLY A 294 -3.71 -1.84 -14.73
C GLY A 294 -4.59 -0.61 -14.49
N GLY A 295 -4.17 0.53 -15.02
CA GLY A 295 -4.87 1.81 -14.96
C GLY A 295 -4.08 2.93 -15.65
N TRP A 296 -4.48 4.17 -15.45
CA TRP A 296 -3.82 5.35 -16.02
C TRP A 296 -2.41 5.58 -15.45
N ARG A 297 -1.43 5.75 -16.34
CA ARG A 297 -0.01 5.92 -16.04
C ARG A 297 0.65 6.99 -16.89
N SER A 298 1.71 7.58 -16.34
CA SER A 298 2.60 8.45 -17.10
C SER A 298 3.57 7.59 -17.92
N GLU A 299 3.72 7.88 -19.20
CA GLU A 299 4.58 7.15 -20.14
C GLU A 299 5.29 8.13 -21.06
N GLN A 300 6.54 7.85 -21.40
CA GLN A 300 7.27 8.60 -22.42
C GLN A 300 6.80 8.15 -23.80
N ILE A 301 6.18 9.05 -24.57
CA ILE A 301 5.69 8.83 -25.94
C ILE A 301 6.19 10.00 -26.78
N ASP A 302 6.91 9.69 -27.86
CA ASP A 302 7.47 10.68 -28.80
C ASP A 302 8.26 11.82 -28.14
N GLY A 303 9.04 11.51 -27.10
CA GLY A 303 9.87 12.50 -26.42
C GLY A 303 9.16 13.30 -25.32
N THR A 304 7.87 13.04 -25.07
CA THR A 304 7.07 13.75 -24.05
C THR A 304 6.37 12.79 -23.09
N VAL A 305 6.15 13.21 -21.84
CA VAL A 305 5.44 12.41 -20.84
C VAL A 305 3.92 12.59 -21.02
N MET A 306 3.25 11.52 -21.42
CA MET A 306 1.81 11.46 -21.68
C MET A 306 1.10 10.51 -20.70
N TRP A 307 -0.22 10.65 -20.55
CA TRP A 307 -1.08 9.68 -19.90
C TRP A 307 -1.38 8.50 -20.84
N LYS A 308 -1.24 7.27 -20.35
CA LYS A 308 -1.64 6.06 -21.09
C LYS A 308 -2.29 5.05 -20.15
N TYR A 309 -3.36 4.43 -20.61
CA TYR A 309 -3.96 3.32 -19.88
C TYR A 309 -3.10 2.07 -20.06
N LYS A 310 -2.68 1.45 -18.94
CA LYS A 310 -1.94 0.18 -18.94
C LYS A 310 -2.87 -0.92 -18.49
N GLN A 311 -3.19 -1.86 -19.37
CA GLN A 311 -4.15 -2.92 -19.10
C GLN A 311 -3.52 -4.09 -18.32
N SER A 312 -4.30 -4.70 -17.42
CA SER A 312 -4.11 -6.10 -17.04
C SER A 312 -4.92 -6.95 -17.99
N GLU A 313 -4.25 -7.67 -18.91
CA GLU A 313 -4.92 -8.53 -19.89
C GLU A 313 -5.82 -9.57 -19.23
N ILE A 314 -7.00 -9.75 -19.80
CA ILE A 314 -8.03 -10.67 -19.29
C ILE A 314 -7.88 -12.07 -19.90
N GLY A 315 -8.46 -13.06 -19.21
CA GLY A 315 -8.58 -14.44 -19.67
C GLY A 315 -7.55 -15.38 -19.06
N GLU A 316 -7.47 -16.59 -19.66
CA GLU A 316 -6.64 -17.66 -19.14
C GLU A 316 -5.16 -17.43 -19.44
N ARG A 317 -4.33 -17.68 -18.44
CA ARG A 317 -2.88 -17.64 -18.46
C ARG A 317 -2.35 -18.81 -17.64
N VAL A 318 -1.05 -19.04 -17.71
CA VAL A 318 -0.36 -20.00 -16.85
C VAL A 318 0.86 -19.38 -16.19
N TRP A 319 1.17 -19.85 -14.99
CA TRP A 319 2.50 -19.75 -14.40
C TRP A 319 3.28 -21.00 -14.74
N SER A 320 4.29 -20.88 -15.60
CA SER A 320 5.24 -21.96 -15.90
C SER A 320 6.46 -21.92 -14.98
N ARG A 321 6.80 -20.74 -14.47
CA ARG A 321 7.97 -20.51 -13.63
C ARG A 321 7.69 -19.51 -12.52
N ILE A 322 8.37 -19.74 -11.41
CA ILE A 322 8.47 -18.82 -10.27
C ILE A 322 9.92 -18.40 -10.17
N VAL A 323 10.16 -17.10 -10.06
CA VAL A 323 11.50 -16.52 -9.99
C VAL A 323 11.68 -15.82 -8.66
N ALA A 324 12.62 -16.29 -7.86
CA ALA A 324 13.04 -15.63 -6.62
C ALA A 324 14.12 -14.58 -6.90
N ALA A 325 14.06 -13.47 -6.17
CA ALA A 325 14.86 -12.27 -6.41
C ALA A 325 14.87 -11.86 -7.90
N PRO A 326 13.69 -11.66 -8.51
CA PRO A 326 13.58 -11.31 -9.92
C PRO A 326 14.18 -9.93 -10.20
N VAL A 327 14.65 -9.77 -11.43
CA VAL A 327 15.11 -8.47 -11.94
C VAL A 327 14.08 -7.88 -12.88
N TRP A 328 13.76 -6.60 -12.68
CA TRP A 328 13.01 -5.80 -13.63
C TRP A 328 13.97 -5.19 -14.65
N LEU A 329 13.72 -5.48 -15.92
CA LEU A 329 14.44 -4.89 -17.04
C LEU A 329 13.66 -3.67 -17.53
N PRO A 330 14.19 -2.45 -17.36
CA PRO A 330 13.47 -1.24 -17.75
C PRO A 330 13.36 -1.17 -19.28
N PRO A 331 12.14 -0.92 -19.83
CA PRO A 331 11.97 -0.64 -21.25
C PRO A 331 12.84 0.52 -21.73
N GLU A 332 13.17 0.55 -23.03
CA GLU A 332 13.93 1.65 -23.64
C GLU A 332 13.25 3.02 -23.43
N SER A 333 11.91 3.04 -23.35
CA SER A 333 11.13 4.26 -23.10
C SER A 333 11.23 4.80 -21.66
N THR A 334 11.75 4.03 -20.69
CA THR A 334 11.90 4.51 -19.31
C THR A 334 12.91 5.67 -19.27
N PRO A 335 12.56 6.85 -18.74
CA PRO A 335 13.49 7.98 -18.66
C PRO A 335 14.74 7.66 -17.82
N ALA A 336 15.92 8.11 -18.29
CA ALA A 336 17.20 7.84 -17.60
C ALA A 336 17.21 8.33 -16.15
N ARG A 337 16.57 9.47 -15.87
CA ARG A 337 16.46 10.06 -14.52
C ARG A 337 15.72 9.16 -13.53
N GLU A 338 14.79 8.32 -13.98
CA GLU A 338 14.07 7.38 -13.12
C GLU A 338 14.96 6.20 -12.71
N LEU A 339 15.93 5.84 -13.54
CA LEU A 339 16.87 4.74 -13.30
C LEU A 339 18.11 5.15 -12.51
N LEU A 340 18.16 6.41 -12.06
CA LEU A 340 19.25 6.99 -11.29
C LEU A 340 18.74 7.44 -9.92
N ARG A 341 19.55 7.21 -8.89
CA ARG A 341 19.34 7.75 -7.54
C ARG A 341 20.42 8.76 -7.21
N ARG A 342 20.09 9.73 -6.35
CA ARG A 342 21.08 10.66 -5.80
C ARG A 342 22.12 9.88 -5.00
N ASN A 343 23.40 10.18 -5.21
CA ASN A 343 24.46 9.61 -4.38
C ASN A 343 24.34 10.18 -2.95
N PRO A 344 24.20 9.34 -1.90
CA PRO A 344 24.17 9.83 -0.52
C PRO A 344 25.48 10.51 -0.11
N ASN A 345 26.60 10.18 -0.76
CA ASN A 345 27.92 10.77 -0.53
C ASN A 345 28.23 11.96 -1.45
N ARG A 346 27.24 12.48 -2.20
CA ARG A 346 27.45 13.61 -3.12
C ARG A 346 28.10 14.80 -2.41
N GLY A 347 29.03 15.47 -3.10
CA GLY A 347 29.80 16.60 -2.56
C GLY A 347 31.08 16.20 -1.81
N ARG A 348 31.34 14.89 -1.61
CA ARG A 348 32.69 14.41 -1.28
C ARG A 348 33.54 14.36 -2.54
N ARG A 349 34.84 14.63 -2.40
CA ARG A 349 35.77 14.71 -3.54
C ARG A 349 35.81 13.37 -4.31
N GLY A 350 35.47 13.42 -5.60
CA GLY A 350 35.50 12.26 -6.50
C GLY A 350 34.23 11.40 -6.49
N GLU A 351 33.21 11.74 -5.70
CA GLU A 351 31.94 11.03 -5.68
C GLU A 351 30.97 11.61 -6.74
N PRO A 352 30.36 10.77 -7.61
CA PRO A 352 29.42 11.26 -8.61
C PRO A 352 28.14 11.78 -7.95
N SER A 353 27.41 12.66 -8.63
CA SER A 353 26.15 13.21 -8.11
C SER A 353 25.03 12.16 -8.06
N TYR A 354 25.07 11.19 -8.97
CA TYR A 354 24.09 10.13 -9.14
C TYR A 354 24.75 8.74 -9.21
N LEU A 355 23.96 7.72 -8.91
CA LEU A 355 24.32 6.32 -9.04
C LEU A 355 23.17 5.58 -9.74
N VAL A 356 23.50 4.51 -10.48
CA VAL A 356 22.48 3.61 -11.05
C VAL A 356 21.64 3.00 -9.93
N ASN A 357 20.32 3.01 -10.10
CA ASN A 357 19.37 2.52 -9.11
C ASN A 357 19.17 1.00 -9.19
N TYR A 358 20.20 0.23 -8.85
CA TYR A 358 20.14 -1.24 -8.83
C TYR A 358 19.14 -1.81 -7.80
N HIS A 359 18.69 -0.99 -6.84
CA HIS A 359 17.64 -1.42 -5.91
C HIS A 359 16.31 -1.61 -6.63
N GLU A 360 15.96 -0.72 -7.56
CA GLU A 360 14.70 -0.77 -8.29
C GLU A 360 14.71 -1.84 -9.40
N THR A 361 15.85 -2.05 -10.06
CA THR A 361 15.97 -3.16 -11.03
C THR A 361 16.04 -4.51 -10.32
N GLY A 362 16.77 -4.60 -9.22
CA GLY A 362 17.07 -5.86 -8.54
C GLY A 362 18.28 -6.61 -9.12
N PRO A 363 18.64 -7.78 -8.54
CA PRO A 363 17.91 -8.49 -7.49
C PRO A 363 18.00 -7.76 -6.14
N SER A 364 16.86 -7.37 -5.58
CA SER A 364 16.80 -6.65 -4.30
C SER A 364 15.42 -6.80 -3.67
N TYR A 365 15.31 -6.72 -2.35
CA TYR A 365 14.00 -6.60 -1.71
C TYR A 365 13.24 -5.38 -2.22
N ALA A 366 13.97 -4.30 -2.57
CA ALA A 366 13.47 -3.04 -3.11
C ALA A 366 13.19 -3.05 -4.62
N SER A 367 13.34 -4.20 -5.29
CA SER A 367 13.07 -4.35 -6.71
C SER A 367 11.63 -3.97 -7.04
N ALA A 368 11.41 -3.46 -8.25
CA ALA A 368 10.08 -3.25 -8.81
C ALA A 368 9.25 -4.55 -8.84
N TYR A 369 9.92 -5.72 -8.89
CA TYR A 369 9.31 -7.04 -8.76
C TYR A 369 9.43 -7.67 -7.36
N GLY A 370 9.97 -6.94 -6.40
CA GLY A 370 10.10 -7.38 -5.02
C GLY A 370 10.93 -8.67 -4.89
N LEU A 371 10.55 -9.53 -3.95
CA LEU A 371 11.30 -10.74 -3.62
C LEU A 371 11.00 -11.95 -4.53
N VAL A 372 9.84 -11.99 -5.18
CA VAL A 372 9.41 -13.12 -6.00
C VAL A 372 8.41 -12.69 -7.06
N ALA A 373 8.48 -13.31 -8.24
CA ALA A 373 7.52 -13.10 -9.33
C ALA A 373 7.13 -14.42 -10.00
N ALA A 374 5.86 -14.52 -10.39
CA ALA A 374 5.34 -15.54 -11.30
C ALA A 374 4.83 -14.84 -12.57
N TYR A 375 5.25 -15.37 -13.72
CA TYR A 375 5.00 -14.77 -15.02
C TYR A 375 3.69 -15.29 -15.61
N HIS A 376 2.83 -14.38 -16.06
CA HIS A 376 1.59 -14.74 -16.72
C HIS A 376 1.89 -14.95 -18.21
N GLN A 377 1.80 -16.19 -18.66
CA GLN A 377 2.03 -16.52 -20.06
C GLN A 377 0.74 -16.97 -20.72
N THR A 378 0.55 -16.56 -21.97
CA THR A 378 -0.44 -17.17 -22.86
C THR A 378 -0.04 -18.62 -23.12
N PHE A 379 -0.98 -19.45 -23.53
CA PHE A 379 -0.71 -20.85 -23.85
C PHE A 379 -1.69 -21.39 -24.89
N ALA A 380 -1.31 -22.51 -25.50
CA ALA A 380 -2.18 -23.35 -26.30
C ALA A 380 -2.16 -24.77 -25.75
N GLU A 381 -3.34 -25.40 -25.68
CA GLU A 381 -3.45 -26.81 -25.36
C GLU A 381 -3.12 -27.65 -26.59
N THR A 382 -2.25 -28.64 -26.43
CA THR A 382 -1.84 -29.58 -27.47
C THR A 382 -1.97 -31.01 -26.96
N PRO A 383 -1.97 -32.04 -27.83
CA PRO A 383 -2.00 -33.44 -27.39
C PRO A 383 -0.86 -33.82 -26.43
N ASP A 384 0.29 -33.14 -26.56
CA ASP A 384 1.49 -33.38 -25.73
C ASP A 384 1.52 -32.51 -24.46
N GLY A 385 0.48 -31.70 -24.21
CA GLY A 385 0.36 -30.81 -23.04
C GLY A 385 0.27 -29.33 -23.38
N ILE A 386 0.67 -28.48 -22.43
CA ILE A 386 0.59 -27.02 -22.56
C ILE A 386 1.80 -26.49 -23.33
N ARG A 387 1.56 -25.86 -24.48
CA ARG A 387 2.58 -25.09 -25.21
C ARG A 387 2.52 -23.63 -24.79
N LEU A 388 3.60 -23.12 -24.22
CA LEU A 388 3.71 -21.73 -23.77
C LEU A 388 3.74 -20.76 -24.97
N GLY A 389 3.02 -19.66 -24.83
CA GLY A 389 2.97 -18.54 -25.77
C GLY A 389 3.87 -17.38 -25.34
N HIS A 390 3.48 -16.17 -25.75
CA HIS A 390 4.24 -14.94 -25.51
C HIS A 390 4.13 -14.46 -24.06
N ASP A 391 5.18 -13.80 -23.57
CA ASP A 391 5.18 -13.05 -22.30
C ASP A 391 4.63 -11.64 -22.56
N GLU A 392 3.38 -11.40 -22.14
CA GLU A 392 2.68 -10.12 -22.34
C GLU A 392 3.11 -9.04 -21.35
N GLY A 393 4.12 -9.29 -20.53
CA GLY A 393 4.60 -8.29 -19.59
C GLY A 393 3.85 -8.28 -18.25
N ILE A 394 2.98 -9.27 -18.00
CA ILE A 394 2.14 -9.33 -16.80
C ILE A 394 2.68 -10.38 -15.83
N ARG A 395 2.73 -10.00 -14.54
CA ARG A 395 3.25 -10.85 -13.47
C ARG A 395 2.38 -10.71 -12.23
N THR A 396 2.34 -11.77 -11.42
CA THR A 396 2.02 -11.67 -10.00
C THR A 396 3.32 -11.63 -9.22
N HIS A 397 3.57 -10.57 -8.46
CA HIS A 397 4.88 -10.35 -7.85
C HIS A 397 4.81 -9.58 -6.54
N GLY A 398 5.89 -9.64 -5.75
CA GLY A 398 6.06 -8.80 -4.57
C GLY A 398 6.34 -7.34 -4.95
N SER A 399 6.03 -6.40 -4.06
CA SER A 399 6.36 -4.98 -4.26
C SER A 399 6.80 -4.37 -2.94
N VAL A 400 7.75 -3.41 -2.97
CA VAL A 400 8.05 -2.55 -1.81
C VAL A 400 7.21 -1.29 -1.76
N ASP A 401 6.61 -0.92 -2.88
CA ASP A 401 5.58 0.10 -2.91
C ASP A 401 4.26 -0.51 -2.39
N TYR A 402 4.21 -0.75 -1.08
CA TYR A 402 3.02 -1.28 -0.39
C TYR A 402 1.83 -0.34 -0.54
N MET A 403 2.11 0.94 -0.64
CA MET A 403 1.10 1.96 -0.85
C MET A 403 0.43 1.88 -2.20
N SER A 404 1.18 1.52 -3.24
CA SER A 404 0.58 1.20 -4.53
C SER A 404 -0.43 0.06 -4.44
N ILE A 405 -0.24 -0.92 -3.55
CA ILE A 405 -1.17 -2.04 -3.38
C ILE A 405 -2.49 -1.56 -2.76
N MET A 406 -2.40 -0.63 -1.81
CA MET A 406 -3.58 -0.13 -1.08
C MET A 406 -4.46 0.81 -1.92
N ARG A 407 -3.87 1.61 -2.82
CA ARG A 407 -4.61 2.70 -3.48
C ARG A 407 -4.33 2.94 -4.96
N ARG A 408 -3.27 2.38 -5.53
CA ARG A 408 -2.84 2.74 -6.90
C ARG A 408 -3.06 1.58 -7.89
N HIS A 409 -3.16 1.96 -9.15
CA HIS A 409 -3.01 1.04 -10.27
C HIS A 409 -1.55 0.58 -10.39
N SER A 410 -1.25 -0.36 -11.27
CA SER A 410 0.07 -0.81 -11.69
C SER A 410 0.23 -0.61 -13.21
N HIS A 411 1.36 -1.00 -13.79
CA HIS A 411 1.52 -1.14 -15.24
C HIS A 411 0.92 -2.47 -15.76
N GLY A 412 -0.24 -2.88 -15.23
CA GLY A 412 -0.91 -4.15 -15.58
C GLY A 412 -0.56 -5.35 -14.68
N CYS A 413 0.52 -5.28 -13.90
CA CYS A 413 0.93 -6.37 -13.00
C CYS A 413 0.07 -6.46 -11.71
N HIS A 414 0.09 -7.64 -11.09
CA HIS A 414 -0.64 -7.97 -9.86
C HIS A 414 0.32 -7.98 -8.68
N ARG A 415 0.44 -6.83 -8.02
CA ARG A 415 1.38 -6.62 -6.92
C ARG A 415 0.79 -7.09 -5.60
N LEU A 416 1.56 -7.90 -4.88
CA LEU A 416 1.28 -8.35 -3.52
C LEU A 416 2.35 -7.78 -2.58
N HIS A 417 2.03 -7.70 -1.29
CA HIS A 417 3.06 -7.40 -0.30
C HIS A 417 4.11 -8.52 -0.35
N ASN A 418 5.39 -8.17 -0.21
CA ASN A 418 6.51 -9.10 -0.41
C ASN A 418 6.34 -10.42 0.36
N HIS A 419 5.94 -10.36 1.64
CA HIS A 419 5.72 -11.56 2.45
C HIS A 419 4.55 -12.41 1.95
N ILE A 420 3.45 -11.81 1.48
CA ILE A 420 2.32 -12.55 0.87
C ILE A 420 2.73 -13.19 -0.45
N ALA A 421 3.48 -12.47 -1.30
CA ALA A 421 4.00 -13.02 -2.54
C ALA A 421 4.89 -14.24 -2.26
N VAL A 422 5.82 -14.13 -1.31
CA VAL A 422 6.71 -15.21 -0.91
C VAL A 422 5.91 -16.39 -0.32
N ARG A 423 4.90 -16.12 0.51
CA ARG A 423 4.00 -17.16 1.05
C ARG A 423 3.28 -17.91 -0.06
N LEU A 424 2.62 -17.19 -0.96
CA LEU A 424 1.89 -17.77 -2.10
C LEU A 424 2.79 -18.63 -2.99
N MET A 425 3.94 -18.09 -3.39
CA MET A 425 4.83 -18.79 -4.30
C MET A 425 5.54 -19.98 -3.64
N SER A 426 5.88 -19.86 -2.35
CA SER A 426 6.40 -21.00 -1.59
C SER A 426 5.35 -22.09 -1.44
N PHE A 427 4.10 -21.74 -1.12
CA PHE A 427 2.99 -22.69 -1.05
C PHE A 427 2.80 -23.44 -2.36
N VAL A 428 2.80 -22.74 -3.50
CA VAL A 428 2.73 -23.38 -4.83
C VAL A 428 3.89 -24.37 -5.04
N LEU A 429 5.12 -23.97 -4.74
CA LEU A 429 6.29 -24.86 -4.90
C LEU A 429 6.26 -26.06 -3.95
N GLN A 430 5.66 -25.94 -2.77
CA GLN A 430 5.53 -27.03 -1.81
C GLN A 430 4.49 -28.08 -2.20
N HIS A 431 3.49 -27.69 -3.00
CA HIS A 431 2.35 -28.54 -3.38
C HIS A 431 2.25 -28.81 -4.87
N ARG A 432 3.25 -28.42 -5.66
CA ARG A 432 3.35 -28.75 -7.08
C ARG A 432 4.75 -29.23 -7.44
N PRO A 433 4.86 -30.30 -8.25
CA PRO A 433 6.13 -30.75 -8.78
C PRO A 433 6.83 -29.64 -9.57
N HIS A 434 8.11 -29.44 -9.30
CA HIS A 434 8.91 -28.41 -9.95
C HIS A 434 10.38 -28.82 -10.03
N ARG A 435 11.09 -28.18 -10.95
CA ARG A 435 12.54 -28.30 -11.14
C ARG A 435 13.23 -27.04 -10.67
N ARG A 436 14.28 -27.21 -9.88
CA ARG A 436 15.18 -26.13 -9.48
C ARG A 436 16.20 -25.89 -10.60
N VAL A 437 16.00 -24.85 -11.40
CA VAL A 437 16.83 -24.58 -12.59
C VAL A 437 18.14 -23.91 -12.20
N GLY A 438 18.10 -22.95 -11.27
CA GLY A 438 19.29 -22.18 -10.88
C GLY A 438 19.14 -20.69 -11.13
N MET A 439 20.27 -19.98 -10.99
CA MET A 439 20.34 -18.57 -11.36
C MET A 439 20.23 -18.44 -12.87
N GLN A 440 19.30 -17.62 -13.36
CA GLN A 440 19.15 -17.35 -14.78
C GLN A 440 20.25 -16.39 -15.24
N PRO A 441 21.18 -16.80 -16.13
CA PRO A 441 22.14 -15.88 -16.71
C PRO A 441 21.42 -14.90 -17.65
N MET A 442 21.89 -13.66 -17.69
CA MET A 442 21.46 -12.64 -18.66
C MET A 442 22.63 -11.72 -19.01
N SER A 443 22.43 -10.87 -20.02
CA SER A 443 23.41 -9.87 -20.42
C SER A 443 22.67 -8.62 -20.88
N PHE A 444 22.12 -7.89 -19.92
CA PHE A 444 21.47 -6.60 -20.19
C PHE A 444 22.48 -5.47 -19.94
N ARG A 445 22.57 -4.55 -20.89
CA ARG A 445 23.42 -3.35 -20.83
C ARG A 445 22.61 -2.17 -21.34
N ARG A 446 22.70 -1.03 -20.65
CA ARG A 446 22.05 0.22 -21.07
C ARG A 446 22.87 1.42 -20.64
N GLU A 447 23.04 2.37 -21.54
CA GLU A 447 23.63 3.67 -21.23
C GLU A 447 22.53 4.65 -20.83
N LEU A 448 22.76 5.37 -19.74
CA LEU A 448 21.83 6.34 -19.16
C LEU A 448 22.51 7.71 -19.21
N LEU A 449 21.95 8.62 -20.00
CA LEU A 449 22.43 10.00 -20.12
C LEU A 449 21.64 10.90 -19.16
N HIS A 450 22.32 11.58 -18.24
CA HIS A 450 21.70 12.56 -17.35
C HIS A 450 22.69 13.63 -16.89
N ALA A 451 22.33 14.91 -17.03
CA ALA A 451 23.16 16.05 -16.62
C ALA A 451 24.60 15.98 -17.16
N ASP A 452 24.73 15.70 -18.46
CA ASP A 452 26.00 15.55 -19.19
C ASP A 452 26.94 14.42 -18.70
N GLU A 453 26.45 13.56 -17.80
CA GLU A 453 27.13 12.35 -17.36
C GLU A 453 26.49 11.09 -17.97
N THR A 454 27.32 10.11 -18.32
CA THR A 454 26.89 8.79 -18.82
C THR A 454 27.07 7.74 -17.72
N PHE A 455 26.01 7.01 -17.42
CA PHE A 455 26.02 5.89 -16.48
C PHE A 455 25.74 4.58 -17.22
N THR A 456 26.55 3.55 -16.96
CA THR A 456 26.32 2.21 -17.53
C THR A 456 25.56 1.33 -16.53
N MET A 457 24.34 0.93 -16.90
CA MET A 457 23.60 -0.11 -16.20
C MET A 457 23.98 -1.47 -16.79
N ALA A 458 24.42 -2.38 -15.92
CA ALA A 458 24.80 -3.74 -16.29
C ALA A 458 24.10 -4.76 -15.38
N ILE A 459 23.38 -5.71 -15.98
CA ILE A 459 22.66 -6.76 -15.26
C ILE A 459 23.00 -8.11 -15.90
N ASP A 460 23.59 -8.99 -15.11
CA ASP A 460 24.12 -10.29 -15.56
C ASP A 460 23.30 -11.49 -15.06
N GLN A 461 22.34 -11.26 -14.15
CA GLN A 461 21.51 -12.31 -13.55
C GLN A 461 20.05 -11.89 -13.44
N GLY A 462 19.12 -12.78 -13.81
CA GLY A 462 17.68 -12.53 -13.85
C GLY A 462 16.89 -12.98 -12.61
N GLY A 463 17.56 -13.62 -11.66
CA GLY A 463 16.97 -14.25 -10.48
C GLY A 463 17.04 -15.78 -10.51
N TYR A 464 16.63 -16.39 -9.41
CA TYR A 464 16.68 -17.84 -9.20
C TYR A 464 15.38 -18.51 -9.66
N VAL A 465 15.46 -19.41 -10.64
CA VAL A 465 14.28 -19.96 -11.34
C VAL A 465 13.88 -21.33 -10.79
N PHE A 466 12.59 -21.45 -10.51
CA PHE A 466 11.87 -22.70 -10.28
C PHE A 466 10.87 -22.90 -11.41
N GLU A 467 10.99 -24.00 -12.14
CA GLU A 467 10.11 -24.34 -13.27
C GLU A 467 9.08 -25.37 -12.82
N LEU A 468 7.79 -25.08 -12.98
CA LEU A 468 6.72 -26.02 -12.65
C LEU A 468 6.66 -27.10 -13.74
N ILE A 469 6.60 -28.37 -13.33
CA ILE A 469 6.50 -29.48 -14.29
C ILE A 469 5.18 -29.39 -15.06
N GLU A 470 4.09 -29.11 -14.35
CA GLU A 470 2.81 -28.75 -14.94
C GLU A 470 2.51 -27.27 -14.61
N PRO A 471 2.39 -26.39 -15.63
CA PRO A 471 2.07 -24.99 -15.42
C PRO A 471 0.78 -24.81 -14.61
N LEU A 472 0.80 -23.87 -13.66
CA LEU A 472 -0.37 -23.56 -12.83
C LEU A 472 -1.31 -22.63 -13.60
N ARG A 473 -2.60 -22.98 -13.69
CA ARG A 473 -3.60 -22.13 -14.37
C ARG A 473 -3.95 -20.88 -13.56
N VAL A 474 -4.05 -19.78 -14.29
CA VAL A 474 -4.39 -18.46 -13.78
C VAL A 474 -5.50 -17.88 -14.65
N ASN A 475 -6.55 -17.35 -14.04
CA ASN A 475 -7.60 -16.64 -14.78
C ASN A 475 -7.69 -15.18 -14.33
N VAL A 476 -7.50 -14.24 -15.24
CA VAL A 476 -7.68 -12.81 -14.96
C VAL A 476 -9.09 -12.41 -15.41
N LEU A 477 -9.95 -12.08 -14.45
CA LEU A 477 -11.34 -11.72 -14.70
C LEU A 477 -11.48 -10.25 -15.12
N GLU A 478 -12.50 -9.95 -15.91
CA GLU A 478 -12.78 -8.59 -16.37
C GLU A 478 -13.00 -7.59 -15.22
N GLY A 479 -13.60 -8.02 -14.11
CA GLY A 479 -14.03 -7.12 -13.04
C GLY A 479 -15.38 -6.47 -13.35
N ARG A 480 -15.65 -5.32 -12.74
CA ARG A 480 -16.85 -4.52 -12.95
C ARG A 480 -16.45 -3.21 -13.63
N ILE A 481 -16.75 -3.09 -14.92
CA ILE A 481 -16.59 -1.83 -15.64
C ILE A 481 -17.63 -0.85 -15.12
N ARG A 482 -17.18 0.28 -14.56
CA ARG A 482 -18.06 1.27 -13.91
C ARG A 482 -18.41 2.46 -14.81
N GLY A 483 -17.64 2.65 -15.87
CA GLY A 483 -17.79 3.74 -16.82
C GLY A 483 -18.53 3.38 -18.10
N ASP A 484 -18.72 4.37 -18.96
CA ASP A 484 -19.40 4.20 -20.26
C ASP A 484 -18.50 3.51 -21.30
N LEU A 485 -17.18 3.63 -21.15
CA LEU A 485 -16.22 2.93 -21.99
C LEU A 485 -16.09 1.47 -21.53
N THR A 486 -16.21 0.53 -22.46
CA THR A 486 -16.03 -0.91 -22.21
C THR A 486 -14.62 -1.41 -22.51
N GLN A 487 -13.80 -0.58 -23.15
CA GLN A 487 -12.41 -0.86 -23.49
C GLN A 487 -11.52 0.35 -23.16
N PRO A 488 -10.22 0.14 -22.90
CA PRO A 488 -9.31 1.24 -22.64
C PRO A 488 -9.11 2.13 -23.87
N ILE A 489 -8.78 3.39 -23.61
CA ILE A 489 -8.33 4.32 -24.64
C ILE A 489 -6.93 3.86 -25.11
N PRO A 490 -6.73 3.54 -26.40
CA PRO A 490 -5.55 2.80 -26.86
C PRO A 490 -4.29 3.67 -27.00
N HIS A 491 -4.46 4.97 -27.27
CA HIS A 491 -3.37 5.92 -27.49
C HIS A 491 -3.03 6.73 -26.23
N GLY A 492 -1.87 7.40 -26.26
CA GLY A 492 -1.47 8.33 -25.23
C GLY A 492 -2.28 9.63 -25.29
N LEU A 493 -2.58 10.20 -24.13
CA LEU A 493 -3.24 11.49 -23.98
C LEU A 493 -2.26 12.49 -23.34
N PRO A 494 -2.22 13.75 -23.78
CA PRO A 494 -1.31 14.75 -23.24
C PRO A 494 -1.57 15.01 -21.74
N LYS A 495 -0.59 15.61 -21.07
CA LYS A 495 -0.73 16.09 -19.69
C LYS A 495 -1.18 17.54 -19.68
N TYR A 496 -1.93 17.90 -18.63
CA TYR A 496 -2.29 19.28 -18.37
C TYR A 496 -1.07 20.04 -17.86
N ASP A 497 -0.83 21.20 -18.43
CA ASP A 497 0.20 22.14 -18.02
C ASP A 497 -0.48 23.31 -17.30
N ASP A 498 -0.20 23.44 -15.99
CA ASP A 498 -0.82 24.46 -15.14
C ASP A 498 -0.36 25.88 -15.50
N GLU A 499 0.83 26.05 -16.09
CA GLU A 499 1.35 27.35 -16.50
C GLU A 499 0.68 27.81 -17.80
N VAL A 500 0.46 26.88 -18.73
CA VAL A 500 -0.23 27.14 -20.00
C VAL A 500 -1.75 27.16 -19.84
N GLY A 501 -2.29 26.43 -18.85
CA GLY A 501 -3.72 26.27 -18.64
C GLY A 501 -4.41 25.40 -19.70
N ALA A 502 -3.69 24.43 -20.25
CA ALA A 502 -4.18 23.53 -21.30
C ALA A 502 -3.44 22.18 -21.31
N TYR A 503 -3.97 21.22 -22.05
CA TYR A 503 -3.23 20.01 -22.40
C TYR A 503 -2.29 20.28 -23.57
N VAL A 504 -1.03 19.84 -23.45
CA VAL A 504 0.02 20.13 -24.44
C VAL A 504 0.50 18.85 -25.10
N MET A 505 0.44 18.82 -26.43
CA MET A 505 0.91 17.71 -27.26
C MET A 505 2.44 17.75 -27.44
N PRO A 506 3.08 16.64 -27.89
CA PRO A 506 4.52 16.61 -28.12
C PRO A 506 5.03 17.63 -29.14
N ASP A 507 4.19 18.04 -30.09
CA ASP A 507 4.49 19.07 -31.09
C ASP A 507 4.29 20.52 -30.58
N GLY A 508 3.93 20.67 -29.30
CA GLY A 508 3.63 21.96 -28.66
C GLY A 508 2.21 22.48 -28.91
N SER A 509 1.38 21.75 -29.66
CA SER A 509 -0.01 22.17 -29.90
C SER A 509 -0.86 22.03 -28.63
N TRP A 510 -1.84 22.94 -28.51
CA TRP A 510 -2.76 22.98 -27.38
C TRP A 510 -4.07 22.30 -27.76
N VAL A 511 -4.54 21.45 -26.86
CA VAL A 511 -5.71 20.62 -27.11
C VAL A 511 -6.64 20.55 -25.91
N ASN A 512 -7.90 20.22 -26.18
CA ASN A 512 -8.81 19.70 -25.18
C ASN A 512 -8.82 18.18 -25.27
N VAL A 513 -8.92 17.53 -24.10
CA VAL A 513 -9.06 16.08 -24.00
C VAL A 513 -10.37 15.78 -23.30
N ASP A 514 -11.31 15.16 -24.00
CA ASP A 514 -12.57 14.77 -23.40
C ASP A 514 -12.45 13.49 -22.58
N ARG A 515 -13.53 13.14 -21.85
CA ARG A 515 -13.59 11.93 -21.01
C ARG A 515 -13.36 10.63 -21.80
N ARG A 516 -13.64 10.62 -23.11
CA ARG A 516 -13.49 9.47 -24.00
C ARG A 516 -12.12 9.43 -24.68
N GLY A 517 -11.25 10.40 -24.42
CA GLY A 517 -9.92 10.53 -25.01
C GLY A 517 -9.92 11.11 -26.42
N ASN A 518 -11.01 11.77 -26.84
CA ASN A 518 -10.99 12.54 -28.06
C ASN A 518 -10.15 13.79 -27.82
N ILE A 519 -9.22 14.03 -28.73
CA ILE A 519 -8.33 15.19 -28.71
C ILE A 519 -8.86 16.18 -29.75
N THR A 520 -9.18 17.40 -29.32
CA THR A 520 -9.61 18.47 -30.22
C THR A 520 -8.67 19.68 -30.10
N PRO A 521 -8.31 20.34 -31.20
CA PRO A 521 -7.50 21.55 -31.14
C PRO A 521 -8.18 22.62 -30.28
N ARG A 522 -7.37 23.34 -29.49
CA ARG A 522 -7.81 24.48 -28.69
C ARG A 522 -7.13 25.74 -29.20
N GLU A 523 -7.94 26.70 -29.66
CA GLU A 523 -7.46 28.07 -29.89
C GLU A 523 -7.36 28.79 -28.54
N MET A 524 -6.22 29.38 -28.20
CA MET A 524 -6.14 30.23 -27.01
C MET A 524 -6.58 31.66 -27.31
N PRO A 525 -7.21 32.33 -26.32
CA PRO A 525 -7.31 33.78 -26.33
C PRO A 525 -5.91 34.40 -26.40
N VAL A 526 -5.75 35.42 -27.24
CA VAL A 526 -4.49 35.99 -27.76
C VAL A 526 -3.57 36.66 -26.71
N ASP A 527 -3.80 36.48 -25.40
CA ASP A 527 -3.11 37.21 -24.33
C ASP A 527 -2.14 36.36 -23.47
N ALA A 528 -1.79 35.15 -23.90
CA ALA A 528 -0.64 34.44 -23.33
C ALA A 528 0.65 34.93 -24.01
N GLY A 529 1.29 35.94 -23.42
CA GLY A 529 2.58 36.47 -23.88
C GLY A 529 3.69 35.41 -23.93
N PRO A 530 4.78 35.65 -24.70
CA PRO A 530 5.79 34.64 -24.98
C PRO A 530 6.69 34.40 -23.75
N GLY A 531 6.39 33.36 -22.97
CA GLY A 531 7.31 32.77 -22.01
C GLY A 531 8.08 31.63 -22.67
N GLY A 532 9.37 31.84 -22.93
CA GLY A 532 10.27 30.80 -23.45
C GLY A 532 10.53 29.68 -22.42
N PRO A 533 11.12 28.55 -22.85
CA PRO A 533 11.25 27.35 -22.05
C PRO A 533 12.33 27.53 -20.98
N ASP A 534 11.96 27.41 -19.70
CA ASP A 534 12.92 27.21 -18.62
C ASP A 534 12.53 26.00 -17.77
N ALA A 535 13.54 25.18 -17.49
CA ALA A 535 13.40 23.89 -16.85
C ALA A 535 13.24 24.06 -15.33
N GLY A 536 12.08 23.69 -14.78
CA GLY A 536 11.83 23.81 -13.34
C GLY A 536 10.83 22.77 -12.78
N VAL A 537 11.39 21.76 -12.11
CA VAL A 537 10.83 20.90 -11.03
C VAL A 537 9.31 20.99 -10.73
N PRO A 538 8.53 19.87 -10.75
CA PRO A 538 7.14 19.90 -10.34
C PRO A 538 6.97 20.12 -8.83
N ALA A 539 6.15 21.09 -8.47
CA ALA A 539 5.54 21.23 -7.15
C ALA A 539 4.12 20.66 -7.18
N ASN A 540 3.92 19.41 -6.75
CA ASN A 540 2.56 18.89 -6.54
C ASN A 540 2.45 17.91 -5.35
N LEU A 541 2.48 18.45 -4.12
CA LEU A 541 2.09 17.73 -2.91
C LEU A 541 0.67 18.08 -2.42
N GLN A 542 -0.03 19.04 -3.04
CA GLN A 542 -1.33 19.53 -2.54
C GLN A 542 -2.56 18.74 -3.01
N ALA A 543 -2.49 18.03 -4.14
CA ALA A 543 -3.64 17.28 -4.68
C ALA A 543 -3.94 15.97 -3.94
N TRP A 544 -3.03 15.49 -3.07
CA TRP A 544 -3.17 14.18 -2.41
C TRP A 544 -3.98 14.20 -1.09
N LEU A 545 -4.29 15.38 -0.53
CA LEU A 545 -4.85 15.51 0.82
C LEU A 545 -6.34 15.92 0.89
N GLY A 546 -7.03 16.09 -0.25
CA GLY A 546 -8.41 16.58 -0.29
C GLY A 546 -9.52 15.51 -0.16
N GLY A 547 -9.18 14.22 -0.09
CA GLY A 547 -10.13 13.12 -0.26
C GLY A 547 -10.74 12.50 1.00
N LEU A 548 -10.87 13.23 2.11
CA LEU A 548 -11.51 12.73 3.34
C LEU A 548 -12.53 13.75 3.85
N ALA A 549 -13.74 13.70 3.31
CA ALA A 549 -14.93 14.17 4.01
C ALA A 549 -15.57 12.96 4.73
N PRO A 550 -15.98 13.08 6.01
CA PRO A 550 -16.70 12.02 6.69
C PRO A 550 -18.10 11.85 6.09
N ALA A 551 -18.55 10.60 5.96
CA ALA A 551 -19.92 10.27 5.59
C ALA A 551 -20.91 10.82 6.64
N PRO A 552 -22.05 11.41 6.24
CA PRO A 552 -23.08 11.78 7.21
C PRO A 552 -23.74 10.52 7.79
N GLY A 553 -23.77 10.48 9.11
CA GLY A 553 -24.24 9.35 9.92
C GLY A 553 -25.74 9.10 9.85
N THR A 554 -26.04 7.84 10.12
CA THR A 554 -27.33 7.20 10.35
C THR A 554 -28.22 7.93 11.37
N THR A 555 -29.48 8.18 11.01
CA THR A 555 -30.56 8.59 11.91
C THR A 555 -31.42 7.39 12.33
N THR A 556 -31.66 7.23 13.63
CA THR A 556 -32.66 6.32 14.22
C THR A 556 -33.14 6.90 15.59
N PRO A 557 -34.25 6.43 16.21
CA PRO A 557 -35.61 7.00 16.08
C PRO A 557 -36.28 7.45 17.42
N GLY A 558 -37.45 8.11 17.32
CA GLY A 558 -38.48 8.29 18.37
C GLY A 558 -38.17 9.36 19.44
N THR A 559 -39.09 10.16 19.99
CA THR A 559 -40.45 9.85 20.46
C THR A 559 -41.17 11.16 20.90
N THR A 560 -42.48 11.29 20.58
CA THR A 560 -43.59 11.99 21.33
C THR A 560 -43.46 13.49 21.69
N THR A 561 -44.43 14.42 21.59
CA THR A 561 -45.93 14.49 21.68
C THR A 561 -46.32 16.01 21.55
N PRO A 562 -47.57 16.51 21.69
CA PRO A 562 -48.93 15.97 21.47
C PRO A 562 -49.92 16.92 20.71
N THR A 563 -51.09 16.37 20.31
CA THR A 563 -52.47 16.94 20.18
C THR A 563 -52.69 18.40 19.70
N THR A 564 -53.61 18.72 18.76
CA THR A 564 -55.11 18.70 18.86
C THR A 564 -55.73 19.13 17.48
N PRO A 565 -57.08 19.22 17.28
CA PRO A 565 -57.96 18.30 16.54
C PRO A 565 -58.44 18.81 15.14
N PRO A 566 -59.28 18.05 14.39
CA PRO A 566 -59.77 18.43 13.06
C PRO A 566 -61.18 19.03 13.07
N PRO A 567 -61.64 19.64 11.95
CA PRO A 567 -63.05 19.70 11.60
C PRO A 567 -63.39 18.74 10.44
N THR A 568 -64.42 17.92 10.70
CA THR A 568 -65.56 17.54 9.83
C THR A 568 -65.81 18.45 8.61
N THR A 569 -66.34 18.06 7.45
CA THR A 569 -67.26 16.97 7.02
C THR A 569 -67.48 17.04 5.50
N ALA A 570 -67.94 15.92 4.92
CA ALA A 570 -68.82 15.76 3.74
C ALA A 570 -68.26 16.16 2.35
N ASN A 571 -68.39 15.39 1.26
CA ASN A 571 -69.28 14.28 0.88
C ASN A 571 -68.51 13.20 0.10
#